data_AF-A0A6L9ZWX7-F1
#
_entry.id   AF-A0A6L9ZWX7-F1
#
_cell.length_a   1.000
_cell.length_b   1.000
_cell.length_c   1.000
_cell.angle_alpha   90.00
_cell.angle_beta   90.00
_cell.angle_gamma   90.00
#
_symmetry.space_group_name_H-M   'P 1'
#
loop_
_entity.id
_entity.type
_entity.pdbx_description
1 polymer ?
#
loop_
_entity_poly.entity_id
_entity_poly.type
_entity_poly.pdbx_seq_one_letter_code
_entity_poly.pdbx_strand_id
1 'polypeptide(L)'
;MKKLATIACVTLLVCLSVIGFAFPAHAVQTYAVAHDGSGNFFIGTKNQRGYFFCSNNSVVRAGQPLNGGGKTALPGGRLEAGTTPEQGAFDEFLEETGVLLPQQTQLSPKIYEQTGQYYGVYFRVDPQALKDINTQAARNIQEGQRAIPGIQNGTITTCNQIRNSYPLSPLDNELARGELWNFERDRQKIDALRNDRDTNWFYFILDNLRRQLRS
;
A
#
# COMPACT_ATOMS: atom_id res chain seq x y z
N MET A 1 14.87 70.95 -32.61
CA MET A 1 15.18 70.95 -31.16
C MET A 1 14.22 70.02 -30.44
N LYS A 2 14.70 68.86 -29.96
CA LYS A 2 14.20 68.13 -28.77
C LYS A 2 15.25 67.05 -28.45
N LYS A 3 15.88 67.23 -27.30
CA LYS A 3 16.81 66.31 -26.63
C LYS A 3 16.02 65.17 -25.95
N LEU A 4 16.78 64.21 -25.43
CA LEU A 4 16.48 63.21 -24.38
C LEU A 4 16.11 61.83 -24.93
N ALA A 5 16.55 60.71 -24.35
CA ALA A 5 17.61 60.44 -23.39
C ALA A 5 17.83 58.92 -23.41
N THR A 6 19.09 58.49 -23.31
CA THR A 6 19.50 57.11 -23.08
C THR A 6 19.00 56.65 -21.71
N ILE A 7 18.14 55.62 -21.67
CA ILE A 7 17.74 54.95 -20.43
C ILE A 7 18.66 53.74 -20.23
N ALA A 8 19.48 53.80 -19.19
CA ALA A 8 20.26 52.69 -18.69
C ALA A 8 19.32 51.65 -18.05
N CYS A 9 19.37 50.42 -18.54
CA CYS A 9 18.69 49.27 -17.97
C CYS A 9 19.46 48.83 -16.72
N VAL A 10 18.95 49.15 -15.53
CA VAL A 10 19.46 48.64 -14.26
C VAL A 10 18.86 47.25 -14.07
N THR A 11 19.66 46.21 -14.31
CA THR A 11 19.30 44.83 -13.97
C THR A 11 19.41 44.65 -12.46
N LEU A 12 18.28 44.69 -11.77
CA LEU A 12 18.19 44.33 -10.35
C LEU A 12 18.22 42.80 -10.23
N LEU A 13 19.41 42.26 -9.94
CA LEU A 13 19.59 40.85 -9.60
C LEU A 13 19.04 40.63 -8.18
N VAL A 14 17.79 40.18 -8.07
CA VAL A 14 17.24 39.74 -6.78
C VAL A 14 17.67 38.29 -6.57
N CYS A 15 18.77 38.11 -5.83
CA CYS A 15 19.10 36.85 -5.18
C CYS A 15 18.07 36.59 -4.08
N LEU A 16 16.95 35.93 -4.44
CA LEU A 16 16.10 35.28 -3.45
C LEU A 16 16.76 33.96 -3.08
N SER A 17 17.63 34.00 -2.07
CA SER A 17 17.99 32.82 -1.29
C SER A 17 16.72 32.36 -0.56
N VAL A 18 15.88 31.58 -1.26
CA VAL A 18 14.82 30.83 -0.61
C VAL A 18 15.54 29.83 0.29
N ILE A 19 15.41 30.06 1.58
CA ILE A 19 15.70 29.12 2.65
C ILE A 19 14.94 27.85 2.28
N GLY A 20 15.63 26.91 1.65
CA GLY A 20 15.12 25.58 1.39
C GLY A 20 14.96 24.91 2.74
N PHE A 21 13.78 25.05 3.33
CA PHE A 21 13.31 24.10 4.32
C PHE A 21 13.35 22.74 3.62
N ALA A 22 14.40 21.97 3.90
CA ALA A 22 14.42 20.56 3.62
C ALA A 22 13.29 19.97 4.48
N PHE A 23 12.11 19.84 3.89
CA PHE A 23 11.10 18.95 4.43
C PHE A 23 11.79 17.58 4.56
N PRO A 24 11.68 16.89 5.71
CA PRO A 24 12.18 15.53 5.78
C PRO A 24 11.56 14.76 4.62
N ALA A 25 12.40 14.07 3.83
CA ALA A 25 11.92 13.22 2.76
C ALA A 25 11.07 12.12 3.39
N HIS A 26 9.77 12.37 3.49
CA HIS A 26 8.82 11.37 3.97
C HIS A 26 8.89 10.19 3.02
N ALA A 27 9.06 8.98 3.58
CA ALA A 27 9.08 7.78 2.78
C ALA A 27 7.78 7.70 1.97
N VAL A 28 7.92 7.64 0.66
CA VAL A 28 6.81 7.49 -0.27
C VAL A 28 6.20 6.10 -0.05
N GLN A 29 4.87 6.00 -0.06
CA GLN A 29 4.17 4.72 0.08
C GLN A 29 3.39 4.37 -1.18
N THR A 30 3.13 3.09 -1.41
CA THR A 30 2.32 2.63 -2.55
C THR A 30 1.39 1.51 -2.10
N TYR A 31 0.16 1.51 -2.62
CA TYR A 31 -0.88 0.57 -2.22
C TYR A 31 -1.61 0.01 -3.44
N ALA A 32 -1.82 -1.30 -3.43
CA ALA A 32 -2.56 -2.01 -4.46
C ALA A 32 -4.06 -2.07 -4.15
N VAL A 33 -4.87 -1.84 -5.19
CA VAL A 33 -6.32 -2.08 -5.17
C VAL A 33 -6.69 -2.98 -6.33
N ALA A 34 -6.84 -4.28 -6.06
CA ALA A 34 -7.45 -5.21 -7.00
C ALA A 34 -8.98 -5.01 -7.01
N HIS A 35 -9.56 -4.74 -8.18
CA HIS A 35 -11.00 -4.45 -8.32
C HIS A 35 -11.60 -5.00 -9.62
N ASP A 36 -12.91 -5.21 -9.64
CA ASP A 36 -13.61 -5.76 -10.82
C ASP A 36 -14.21 -4.69 -11.75
N GLY A 37 -14.16 -3.42 -11.32
CA GLY A 37 -14.74 -2.29 -12.05
C GLY A 37 -16.26 -2.15 -11.93
N SER A 38 -16.94 -3.12 -11.32
CA SER A 38 -18.36 -3.02 -10.90
C SER A 38 -18.51 -2.48 -9.47
N GLY A 39 -17.39 -2.15 -8.84
CA GLY A 39 -17.30 -1.54 -7.52
C GLY A 39 -16.93 -2.51 -6.41
N ASN A 40 -16.63 -3.78 -6.71
CA ASN A 40 -16.01 -4.70 -5.76
C ASN A 40 -14.49 -4.56 -5.80
N PHE A 41 -13.85 -4.68 -4.64
CA PHE A 41 -12.40 -4.63 -4.50
C PHE A 41 -11.91 -5.45 -3.31
N PHE A 42 -10.66 -5.89 -3.38
CA PHE A 42 -9.97 -6.60 -2.30
C PHE A 42 -9.51 -5.62 -1.21
N ILE A 43 -9.65 -6.02 0.05
CA ILE A 43 -9.10 -5.31 1.20
C ILE A 43 -8.73 -6.29 2.30
N GLY A 44 -7.66 -5.98 3.05
CA GLY A 44 -7.18 -6.79 4.16
C GLY A 44 -7.57 -6.25 5.53
N THR A 45 -7.31 -7.06 6.56
CA THR A 45 -7.16 -6.60 7.95
C THR A 45 -5.77 -7.00 8.43
N LYS A 46 -4.99 -6.08 9.01
CA LYS A 46 -3.64 -6.39 9.48
C LYS A 46 -3.66 -7.31 10.70
N ASN A 47 -2.64 -8.13 10.86
CA ASN A 47 -2.36 -8.79 12.13
C ASN A 47 -2.11 -7.74 13.22
N GLN A 48 -2.35 -8.08 14.49
CA GLN A 48 -1.88 -7.22 15.58
C GLN A 48 -0.35 -7.21 15.67
N ARG A 49 0.28 -8.35 15.32
CA ARG A 49 1.72 -8.55 15.32
C ARG A 49 2.12 -9.38 14.09
N GLY A 50 3.22 -9.02 13.45
CA GLY A 50 3.85 -9.84 12.41
C GLY A 50 4.96 -10.70 13.00
N TYR A 51 4.99 -11.99 12.64
CA TYR A 51 5.95 -12.97 13.17
C TYR A 51 7.06 -13.33 12.19
N PHE A 52 6.90 -13.01 10.91
CA PHE A 52 7.92 -13.20 9.90
C PHE A 52 7.77 -12.16 8.78
N PHE A 53 8.89 -11.78 8.19
CA PHE A 53 9.02 -10.85 7.08
C PHE A 53 10.08 -11.42 6.14
N CYS A 54 9.69 -12.36 5.28
CA CYS A 54 10.62 -13.11 4.46
C CYS A 54 11.12 -12.32 3.25
N SER A 55 10.46 -11.23 2.89
CA SER A 55 11.03 -10.16 2.04
C SER A 55 12.39 -9.69 2.58
N ASN A 56 12.50 -9.60 3.91
CA ASN A 56 13.67 -9.14 4.64
C ASN A 56 14.40 -10.28 5.40
N ASN A 57 14.11 -11.54 5.07
CA ASN A 57 14.66 -12.74 5.70
C ASN A 57 14.60 -12.74 7.24
N SER A 58 13.48 -12.28 7.82
CA SER A 58 13.32 -12.09 9.26
C SER A 58 12.23 -12.97 9.86
N VAL A 59 12.53 -13.57 11.02
CA VAL A 59 11.56 -14.30 11.87
C VAL A 59 11.66 -13.73 13.28
N VAL A 60 10.54 -13.25 13.82
CA VAL A 60 10.46 -12.59 15.12
C VAL A 60 9.63 -13.47 16.06
N ARG A 61 10.32 -14.19 16.96
CA ARG A 61 9.69 -15.17 17.87
C ARG A 61 8.51 -14.60 18.68
N ALA A 62 8.67 -13.41 19.23
CA ALA A 62 7.62 -12.73 19.99
C ALA A 62 6.64 -11.94 19.10
N GLY A 63 6.84 -11.95 17.78
CA GLY A 63 6.26 -11.01 16.83
C GLY A 63 6.69 -9.57 17.10
N GLN A 64 6.41 -8.68 16.16
CA GLN A 64 6.50 -7.23 16.35
C GLN A 64 5.14 -6.57 16.10
N PRO A 65 4.74 -5.55 16.88
CA PRO A 65 3.53 -4.78 16.58
C PRO A 65 3.54 -4.24 15.15
N LEU A 66 2.42 -4.36 14.44
CA LEU A 66 2.28 -3.74 13.13
C LEU A 66 1.69 -2.34 13.26
N ASN A 67 2.16 -1.41 12.43
CA ASN A 67 1.51 -0.11 12.27
C ASN A 67 0.08 -0.33 11.76
N GLY A 68 -0.92 0.18 12.48
CA GLY A 68 -2.32 -0.10 12.19
C GLY A 68 -2.75 -1.55 12.47
N GLY A 69 -2.06 -2.27 13.37
CA GLY A 69 -2.39 -3.66 13.69
C GLY A 69 -3.85 -3.86 14.11
N GLY A 70 -4.51 -4.87 13.52
CA GLY A 70 -5.94 -5.14 13.71
C GLY A 70 -6.88 -4.24 12.90
N LYS A 71 -6.36 -3.23 12.17
CA LYS A 71 -7.17 -2.35 11.34
C LYS A 71 -7.27 -2.85 9.90
N THR A 72 -8.24 -2.30 9.19
CA THR A 72 -8.39 -2.45 7.74
C THR A 72 -7.17 -1.90 7.01
N ALA A 73 -6.69 -2.60 5.98
CA ALA A 73 -5.55 -2.16 5.18
C ALA A 73 -5.71 -2.54 3.70
N LEU A 74 -5.24 -1.64 2.82
CA LEU A 74 -4.87 -2.03 1.46
C LEU A 74 -3.46 -2.64 1.51
N PRO A 75 -3.19 -3.74 0.77
CA PRO A 75 -1.83 -4.24 0.64
C PRO A 75 -0.91 -3.17 0.09
N GLY A 76 0.26 -3.01 0.70
CA GLY A 76 1.16 -1.93 0.36
C GLY A 76 2.01 -1.46 1.53
N GLY A 77 3.11 -0.84 1.17
CA GLY A 77 4.10 -0.37 2.12
C GLY A 77 4.97 0.71 1.51
N ARG A 78 6.24 0.67 1.88
CA ARG A 78 7.21 1.70 1.51
C ARG A 78 7.62 1.50 0.05
N LEU A 79 7.60 2.58 -0.72
CA LEU A 79 8.16 2.58 -2.05
C LEU A 79 9.69 2.60 -1.96
N GLU A 80 10.31 1.52 -2.41
CA GLU A 80 11.76 1.38 -2.45
C GLU A 80 12.41 2.33 -3.47
N ALA A 81 13.65 2.73 -3.18
CA ALA A 81 14.37 3.67 -4.03
C ALA A 81 14.63 3.06 -5.42
N GLY A 82 14.20 3.74 -6.47
CA GLY A 82 14.33 3.28 -7.85
C GLY A 82 13.19 2.40 -8.35
N THR A 83 12.20 2.08 -7.51
CA THR A 83 11.01 1.30 -7.90
C THR A 83 9.88 2.23 -8.32
N THR A 84 9.12 1.86 -9.37
CA THR A 84 7.91 2.61 -9.74
C THR A 84 6.77 2.29 -8.77
N PRO A 85 5.82 3.21 -8.54
CA PRO A 85 4.66 2.93 -7.69
C PRO A 85 3.89 1.67 -8.08
N GLU A 86 3.75 1.39 -9.38
CA GLU A 86 3.11 0.19 -9.91
C GLU A 86 3.84 -1.08 -9.51
N GLN A 87 5.16 -1.09 -9.70
CA GLN A 87 5.99 -2.23 -9.35
C GLN A 87 5.95 -2.46 -7.84
N GLY A 88 6.09 -1.41 -7.04
CA GLY A 88 6.01 -1.53 -5.58
C GLY A 88 4.63 -2.02 -5.11
N ALA A 89 3.53 -1.51 -5.67
CA ALA A 89 2.19 -1.98 -5.29
C ALA A 89 1.97 -3.44 -5.70
N PHE A 90 2.49 -3.84 -6.86
CA PHE A 90 2.44 -5.22 -7.32
C PHE A 90 3.22 -6.16 -6.40
N ASP A 91 4.45 -5.79 -6.06
CA ASP A 91 5.34 -6.57 -5.19
C ASP A 91 4.73 -6.70 -3.78
N GLU A 92 4.27 -5.59 -3.20
CA GLU A 92 3.63 -5.58 -1.88
C GLU A 92 2.35 -6.44 -1.85
N PHE A 93 1.53 -6.39 -2.90
CA PHE A 93 0.35 -7.27 -2.96
C PHE A 93 0.76 -8.75 -2.98
N LEU A 94 1.78 -9.10 -3.78
CA LEU A 94 2.31 -10.46 -3.82
C LEU A 94 2.94 -10.88 -2.49
N GLU A 95 3.70 -10.00 -1.85
CA GLU A 95 4.39 -10.25 -0.58
C GLU A 95 3.42 -10.50 0.56
N GLU A 96 2.36 -9.70 0.67
CA GLU A 96 1.39 -9.76 1.76
C GLU A 96 0.27 -10.80 1.55
N THR A 97 -0.05 -11.13 0.30
CA THR A 97 -1.16 -12.05 -0.02
C THR A 97 -0.71 -13.38 -0.62
N GLY A 98 0.52 -13.48 -1.14
CA GLY A 98 1.00 -14.62 -1.92
C GLY A 98 0.30 -14.79 -3.26
N VAL A 99 -0.43 -13.78 -3.76
CA VAL A 99 -1.18 -13.82 -5.02
C VAL A 99 -0.56 -12.89 -6.04
N LEU A 100 -0.33 -13.41 -7.25
CA LEU A 100 0.15 -12.64 -8.38
C LEU A 100 -1.03 -11.90 -9.03
N LEU A 101 -0.93 -10.58 -9.13
CA LEU A 101 -1.90 -9.79 -9.90
C LEU A 101 -1.60 -9.88 -11.41
N PRO A 102 -2.58 -9.67 -12.29
CA PRO A 102 -2.29 -9.48 -13.70
C PRO A 102 -1.55 -8.16 -13.93
N GLN A 103 -0.67 -8.11 -14.92
CA GLN A 103 0.16 -6.94 -15.24
C GLN A 103 -0.63 -5.73 -15.81
N GLN A 104 -1.93 -5.88 -16.07
CA GLN A 104 -2.76 -4.77 -16.57
C GLN A 104 -3.17 -3.85 -15.41
N THR A 105 -2.63 -2.63 -15.39
CA THR A 105 -2.82 -1.68 -14.29
C THR A 105 -3.20 -0.28 -14.79
N GLN A 106 -3.88 0.47 -13.92
CA GLN A 106 -4.09 1.91 -14.08
C GLN A 106 -3.58 2.62 -12.82
N LEU A 107 -2.73 3.63 -13.01
CA LEU A 107 -2.22 4.44 -11.92
C LEU A 107 -3.21 5.53 -11.48
N SER A 108 -3.25 5.81 -10.18
CA SER A 108 -3.78 7.09 -9.70
C SER A 108 -2.90 7.71 -8.59
N PRO A 109 -1.94 8.58 -8.97
CA PRO A 109 -1.08 9.24 -8.01
C PRO A 109 -1.85 10.30 -7.18
N LYS A 110 -1.52 10.43 -5.90
CA LYS A 110 -1.98 11.53 -5.04
C LYS A 110 -0.85 12.02 -4.11
N ILE A 111 -0.91 13.28 -3.70
CA ILE A 111 -0.02 13.86 -2.70
C ILE A 111 -0.86 14.18 -1.47
N TYR A 112 -0.40 13.82 -0.27
CA TYR A 112 -1.03 14.19 0.99
C TYR A 112 -0.05 15.00 1.84
N GLU A 113 -0.34 16.28 2.01
CA GLU A 113 0.58 17.27 2.56
C GLU A 113 1.01 16.99 4.02
N GLN A 114 0.33 16.08 4.74
CA GLN A 114 0.57 15.82 6.17
C GLN A 114 1.37 14.53 6.48
N THR A 115 1.42 13.54 5.58
CA THR A 115 2.09 12.24 5.84
C THR A 115 3.16 11.86 4.82
N GLY A 116 3.34 12.68 3.78
CA GLY A 116 4.18 12.36 2.62
C GLY A 116 3.36 11.94 1.42
N GLN A 117 4.04 11.54 0.34
CA GLN A 117 3.41 11.12 -0.89
C GLN A 117 2.97 9.65 -0.80
N TYR A 118 1.77 9.33 -1.27
CA TYR A 118 1.34 7.94 -1.42
C TYR A 118 0.72 7.71 -2.80
N TYR A 119 0.81 6.47 -3.28
CA TYR A 119 0.20 6.07 -4.54
C TYR A 119 -0.91 5.05 -4.29
N GLY A 120 -2.05 5.23 -4.97
CA GLY A 120 -3.04 4.18 -5.15
C GLY A 120 -2.88 3.60 -6.55
N VAL A 121 -2.60 2.31 -6.65
CA VAL A 121 -2.44 1.60 -7.93
C VAL A 121 -3.61 0.67 -8.12
N TYR A 122 -4.34 0.83 -9.23
CA TYR A 122 -5.58 0.13 -9.48
C TYR A 122 -5.34 -1.02 -10.46
N PHE A 123 -5.59 -2.24 -10.00
CA PHE A 123 -5.46 -3.46 -10.77
C PHE A 123 -6.86 -3.93 -11.13
N ARG A 124 -7.29 -3.63 -12.37
CA ARG A 124 -8.60 -4.06 -12.85
C ARG A 124 -8.53 -5.50 -13.31
N VAL A 125 -9.42 -6.33 -12.80
CA VAL A 125 -9.60 -7.73 -13.20
C VAL A 125 -11.07 -7.99 -13.55
N ASP A 126 -11.39 -9.15 -14.11
CA ASP A 126 -12.79 -9.53 -14.25
C ASP A 126 -13.39 -9.99 -12.90
N PRO A 127 -14.73 -10.00 -12.75
CA PRO A 127 -15.37 -10.34 -11.48
C PRO A 127 -15.05 -11.74 -10.95
N GLN A 128 -14.78 -12.72 -11.81
CA GLN A 128 -14.43 -14.07 -11.37
C GLN A 128 -12.98 -14.11 -10.89
N ALA A 129 -12.06 -13.49 -11.63
CA ALA A 129 -10.67 -13.35 -11.21
C ALA A 129 -10.54 -12.64 -9.86
N LEU A 130 -11.36 -11.60 -9.57
CA LEU A 130 -11.33 -10.95 -8.26
C LEU A 130 -11.74 -11.90 -7.12
N LYS A 131 -12.74 -12.76 -7.34
CA LYS A 131 -13.15 -13.78 -6.37
C LYS A 131 -12.06 -14.82 -6.15
N ASP A 132 -11.40 -15.23 -7.22
CA ASP A 132 -10.31 -16.20 -7.18
C ASP A 132 -9.11 -15.62 -6.42
N ILE A 133 -8.74 -14.36 -6.70
CA ILE A 133 -7.72 -13.60 -5.95
C ILE A 133 -8.06 -13.58 -4.45
N ASN A 134 -9.28 -13.20 -4.08
CA ASN A 134 -9.67 -13.16 -2.67
C ASN A 134 -9.62 -14.54 -2.01
N THR A 135 -10.04 -15.58 -2.72
CA THR A 135 -10.04 -16.96 -2.22
C THR A 135 -8.62 -17.47 -2.01
N GLN A 136 -7.73 -17.20 -2.97
CA GLN A 136 -6.33 -17.58 -2.89
C GLN A 136 -5.60 -16.80 -1.80
N ALA A 137 -5.80 -15.48 -1.72
CA ALA A 137 -5.22 -14.64 -0.68
C ALA A 137 -5.64 -15.11 0.71
N ALA A 138 -6.93 -15.39 0.92
CA ALA A 138 -7.45 -15.90 2.19
C ALA A 138 -6.78 -17.24 2.58
N ARG A 139 -6.63 -18.17 1.62
CA ARG A 139 -5.94 -19.45 1.84
C ARG A 139 -4.48 -19.24 2.22
N ASN A 140 -3.76 -18.42 1.46
CA ASN A 140 -2.35 -18.15 1.67
C ASN A 140 -2.11 -17.50 3.04
N ILE A 141 -2.88 -16.45 3.37
CA ILE A 141 -2.82 -15.77 4.67
C ILE A 141 -3.04 -16.77 5.81
N GLN A 142 -4.04 -17.65 5.69
CA GLN A 142 -4.29 -18.69 6.68
C GLN A 142 -3.10 -19.67 6.78
N GLU A 143 -2.45 -20.00 5.67
CA GLU A 143 -1.27 -20.86 5.68
C GLU A 143 -0.10 -20.21 6.44
N GLY A 144 0.13 -18.90 6.24
CA GLY A 144 1.11 -18.14 7.03
C GLY A 144 0.78 -18.11 8.52
N GLN A 145 -0.50 -18.00 8.89
CA GLN A 145 -0.93 -18.07 10.30
C GLN A 145 -0.60 -19.42 10.95
N ARG A 146 -0.58 -20.52 10.19
CA ARG A 146 -0.23 -21.85 10.72
C ARG A 146 1.25 -21.99 11.08
N ALA A 147 2.13 -21.11 10.59
CA ALA A 147 3.54 -21.08 10.98
C ALA A 147 3.76 -20.45 12.38
N ILE A 148 2.83 -19.59 12.84
CA ILE A 148 3.01 -18.78 14.05
C ILE A 148 3.29 -19.63 15.31
N PRO A 149 2.58 -20.73 15.61
CA PRO A 149 2.88 -21.54 16.79
C PRO A 149 4.30 -22.11 16.78
N GLY A 150 4.80 -22.53 15.61
CA GLY A 150 6.18 -23.02 15.43
C GLY A 150 7.22 -21.91 15.60
N ILE A 151 6.89 -20.68 15.21
CA ILE A 151 7.76 -19.52 15.46
C ILE A 151 7.82 -19.22 16.95
N GLN A 152 6.67 -19.15 17.62
CA GLN A 152 6.56 -18.82 19.04
C GLN A 152 7.27 -19.85 19.95
N ASN A 153 7.12 -21.13 19.65
CA ASN A 153 7.78 -22.21 20.40
C ASN A 153 9.26 -22.42 20.00
N GLY A 154 9.71 -21.83 18.89
CA GLY A 154 11.09 -21.86 18.42
C GLY A 154 11.45 -23.06 17.53
N THR A 155 10.49 -23.84 17.04
CA THR A 155 10.76 -24.88 16.04
C THR A 155 10.96 -24.32 14.63
N ILE A 156 10.45 -23.11 14.37
CA ILE A 156 10.66 -22.34 13.14
C ILE A 156 11.43 -21.07 13.50
N THR A 157 12.64 -20.93 12.96
CA THR A 157 13.55 -19.82 13.23
C THR A 157 14.03 -19.11 11.96
N THR A 158 13.70 -19.64 10.78
CA THR A 158 14.15 -19.11 9.49
C THR A 158 13.02 -19.07 8.47
N CYS A 159 13.12 -18.15 7.52
CA CYS A 159 12.19 -18.07 6.40
C CYS A 159 12.24 -19.31 5.50
N ASN A 160 13.39 -19.96 5.35
CA ASN A 160 13.49 -21.22 4.61
C ASN A 160 12.61 -22.32 5.22
N GLN A 161 12.56 -22.42 6.54
CA GLN A 161 11.66 -23.39 7.20
C GLN A 161 10.19 -23.06 6.94
N ILE A 162 9.80 -21.78 7.01
CA ILE A 162 8.45 -21.34 6.66
C ILE A 162 8.14 -21.73 5.22
N ARG A 163 9.05 -21.44 4.28
CA ARG A 163 8.85 -21.68 2.86
C ARG A 163 8.76 -23.15 2.49
N ASN A 164 9.47 -24.01 3.21
CA ASN A 164 9.42 -25.45 3.01
C ASN A 164 8.17 -26.09 3.63
N SER A 165 7.74 -25.61 4.81
CA SER A 165 6.61 -26.21 5.54
C SER A 165 5.25 -25.61 5.18
N TYR A 166 5.23 -24.37 4.70
CA TYR A 166 4.04 -23.56 4.40
C TYR A 166 4.21 -22.87 3.04
N PRO A 167 4.35 -23.65 1.94
CA PRO A 167 4.77 -23.14 0.64
C PRO A 167 3.85 -22.09 0.02
N LEU A 168 2.59 -21.96 0.46
CA LEU A 168 1.67 -20.91 -0.01
C LEU A 168 1.53 -19.74 0.95
N SER A 169 2.20 -19.76 2.11
CA SER A 169 2.25 -18.59 2.99
C SER A 169 2.72 -17.37 2.21
N PRO A 170 2.17 -16.16 2.44
CA PRO A 170 2.77 -14.91 2.02
C PRO A 170 4.23 -14.82 2.46
N LEU A 171 4.98 -13.93 1.83
CA LEU A 171 6.35 -13.64 2.27
C LEU A 171 6.32 -12.94 3.62
N ASP A 172 5.37 -12.04 3.83
CA ASP A 172 5.29 -11.23 5.03
C ASP A 172 3.99 -11.46 5.81
N ASN A 173 4.11 -11.59 7.13
CA ASN A 173 2.99 -11.88 8.02
C ASN A 173 2.21 -10.61 8.41
N GLU A 174 1.80 -9.86 7.40
CA GLU A 174 1.20 -8.53 7.54
C GLU A 174 -0.32 -8.62 7.75
N LEU A 175 -0.99 -9.49 6.98
CA LEU A 175 -2.44 -9.60 6.96
C LEU A 175 -2.95 -10.78 7.81
N ALA A 176 -4.06 -10.55 8.51
CA ALA A 176 -4.81 -11.55 9.26
C ALA A 176 -5.92 -12.20 8.44
N ARG A 177 -6.48 -11.47 7.46
CA ARG A 177 -7.55 -11.93 6.58
C ARG A 177 -7.67 -11.00 5.37
N GLY A 178 -8.16 -11.54 4.26
CA GLY A 178 -8.60 -10.79 3.08
C GLY A 178 -10.11 -10.86 2.92
N GLU A 179 -10.71 -9.80 2.37
CA GLU A 179 -12.14 -9.67 2.10
C GLU A 179 -12.40 -8.96 0.78
N LEU A 180 -13.61 -9.17 0.24
CA LEU A 180 -14.15 -8.33 -0.83
C LEU A 180 -15.13 -7.32 -0.25
N TRP A 181 -14.79 -6.04 -0.41
CA TRP A 181 -15.71 -4.94 -0.12
C TRP A 181 -16.34 -4.41 -1.41
N ASN A 182 -17.47 -3.73 -1.27
CA ASN A 182 -18.15 -3.05 -2.37
C ASN A 182 -18.46 -1.60 -2.00
N PHE A 183 -18.27 -0.67 -2.93
CA PHE A 183 -18.44 0.76 -2.67
C PHE A 183 -19.81 1.18 -2.17
N GLU A 184 -20.88 0.47 -2.52
CA GLU A 184 -22.24 0.78 -2.07
C GLU A 184 -22.61 -0.05 -0.83
N ARG A 185 -22.39 -1.37 -0.87
CA ARG A 185 -22.73 -2.27 0.25
C ARG A 185 -21.94 -1.95 1.52
N ASP A 186 -20.64 -1.65 1.39
CA ASP A 186 -19.72 -1.44 2.52
C ASP A 186 -19.43 0.04 2.78
N ARG A 187 -20.31 0.95 2.31
CA ARG A 187 -20.06 2.41 2.35
C ARG A 187 -19.76 2.93 3.74
N GLN A 188 -20.49 2.48 4.76
CA GLN A 188 -20.25 2.89 6.15
C GLN A 188 -18.85 2.50 6.65
N LYS A 189 -18.35 1.31 6.29
CA LYS A 189 -16.99 0.86 6.65
C LYS A 189 -15.94 1.71 5.95
N ILE A 190 -16.16 2.04 4.67
CA ILE A 190 -15.27 2.89 3.88
C ILE A 190 -15.22 4.30 4.48
N ASP A 191 -16.38 4.88 4.81
CA ASP A 191 -16.45 6.22 5.42
C ASP A 191 -15.77 6.28 6.79
N ALA A 192 -15.81 5.19 7.56
CA ALA A 192 -15.12 5.12 8.85
C ALA A 192 -13.58 5.27 8.70
N LEU A 193 -12.99 4.81 7.59
CA LEU A 193 -11.55 4.94 7.34
C LEU A 193 -11.10 6.40 7.32
N ARG A 194 -11.97 7.32 6.87
CA ARG A 194 -11.65 8.75 6.76
C ARG A 194 -11.23 9.38 8.09
N ASN A 195 -11.82 8.92 9.19
CA ASN A 195 -11.67 9.52 10.51
C ASN A 195 -10.57 8.83 11.36
N ASP A 196 -9.91 7.81 10.82
CA ASP A 196 -8.86 7.07 11.52
C ASP A 196 -7.49 7.42 10.95
N ARG A 197 -6.61 7.94 11.80
CA ARG A 197 -5.28 8.43 11.41
C ARG A 197 -4.36 7.39 10.76
N ASP A 198 -4.62 6.09 10.98
CA ASP A 198 -3.81 4.99 10.46
C ASP A 198 -4.40 4.41 9.16
N THR A 199 -5.56 4.91 8.71
CA THR A 199 -6.26 4.39 7.51
C THR A 199 -6.86 5.47 6.61
N ASN A 200 -6.75 6.75 6.97
CA ASN A 200 -7.41 7.85 6.25
C ASN A 200 -6.95 7.99 4.79
N TRP A 201 -5.71 7.64 4.45
CA TRP A 201 -5.25 7.64 3.06
C TRP A 201 -5.91 6.53 2.24
N PHE A 202 -6.25 5.37 2.84
CA PHE A 202 -7.02 4.33 2.18
C PHE A 202 -8.39 4.84 1.75
N TYR A 203 -9.05 5.65 2.57
CA TYR A 203 -10.29 6.33 2.18
C TYR A 203 -10.12 7.15 0.90
N PHE A 204 -9.07 7.99 0.83
CA PHE A 204 -8.85 8.87 -0.31
C PHE A 204 -8.45 8.11 -1.60
N ILE A 205 -7.76 6.97 -1.46
CA ILE A 205 -7.46 6.04 -2.56
C ILE A 205 -8.75 5.42 -3.09
N LEU A 206 -9.59 4.90 -2.20
CA LEU A 206 -10.84 4.21 -2.53
C LEU A 206 -11.90 5.16 -3.09
N ASP A 207 -12.06 6.35 -2.51
CA ASP A 207 -12.99 7.37 -3.02
C ASP A 207 -12.60 7.82 -4.43
N ASN A 208 -11.30 7.92 -4.69
CA ASN A 208 -10.82 8.27 -6.02
C ASN A 208 -11.12 7.19 -7.07
N LEU A 209 -10.90 5.92 -6.75
CA LEU A 209 -11.31 4.81 -7.63
C LEU A 209 -12.82 4.86 -7.88
N ARG A 210 -13.63 5.01 -6.84
CA ARG A 210 -15.10 5.11 -6.97
C ARG A 210 -15.52 6.24 -7.91
N ARG A 211 -14.87 7.40 -7.85
CA ARG A 211 -15.16 8.53 -8.76
C ARG A 211 -14.81 8.19 -10.22
N GLN A 212 -13.68 7.50 -10.46
CA GLN A 212 -13.29 7.06 -11.80
C GLN A 212 -14.21 5.98 -12.39
N LEU A 213 -14.77 5.10 -11.56
CA LEU A 213 -15.71 4.07 -12.05
C LEU A 213 -17.10 4.63 -12.42
N ARG A 214 -17.37 5.89 -12.08
CA ARG A 214 -18.67 6.56 -12.33
C ARG A 214 -18.62 7.58 -13.46
N SER A 215 -17.43 7.93 -13.95
CA SER A 215 -17.20 8.82 -15.09
C SER A 215 -17.19 8.03 -16.40
#